data_AF-A0A6G1GWJ7-F1
#
_entry.id   AF-A0A6G1GWJ7-F1
#
_cell.length_a   1.000
_cell.length_b   1.000
_cell.length_c   1.000
_cell.angle_alpha   90.00
_cell.angle_beta   90.00
_cell.angle_gamma   90.00
#
_symmetry.space_group_name_H-M   'P 1'
#
loop_
_entity.id
_entity.type
_entity.pdbx_description
1 polymer ?
#
loop_
_entity_poly.entity_id
_entity_poly.type
_entity_poly.pdbx_seq_one_letter_code
_entity_poly.pdbx_strand_id
1 'polypeptide(L)'
;MPSTPARDADSQWTGPSTGHMLRTHTLAAETIARAYDSWPIFDAQNLDYLERWVRDPSSENRQLLLEEKGIVDEAGAKPGSAALEQGNLVGLCIARHGSDDEALTGEEIQTLRTWFEEEGDRIPRW
;
A
#
# COMPACT_ATOMS: atom_id res chain seq x y z
N MET A 1 -4.69 -14.43 43.40
CA MET A 1 -5.44 -14.55 42.12
C MET A 1 -6.73 -13.76 42.23
N PRO A 2 -7.28 -13.19 41.16
CA PRO A 2 -6.73 -12.43 40.01
C PRO A 2 -7.31 -10.98 40.10
N SER A 3 -7.10 -9.98 39.26
CA SER A 3 -7.12 -9.94 37.80
C SER A 3 -6.42 -8.67 37.34
N THR A 4 -5.36 -8.83 36.55
CA THR A 4 -4.92 -7.82 35.59
C THR A 4 -6.09 -7.57 34.64
N PRO A 5 -6.50 -6.33 34.34
CA PRO A 5 -7.39 -6.10 33.21
C PRO A 5 -6.62 -6.45 31.94
N ALA A 6 -6.89 -7.63 31.40
CA ALA A 6 -6.70 -7.92 29.99
C ALA A 6 -7.80 -7.17 29.23
N ARG A 7 -7.41 -6.16 28.46
CA ARG A 7 -8.17 -5.43 27.43
C ARG A 7 -7.23 -4.34 26.92
N ASP A 8 -6.79 -4.33 25.67
CA ASP A 8 -7.50 -4.72 24.44
C ASP A 8 -6.57 -5.60 23.59
N ALA A 9 -6.87 -6.88 23.41
CA ALA A 9 -7.61 -7.33 22.23
C ALA A 9 -7.05 -6.68 20.97
N ASP A 10 -6.15 -7.42 20.31
CA ASP A 10 -6.10 -7.55 18.85
C ASP A 10 -7.31 -6.87 18.21
N SER A 11 -7.14 -5.67 17.67
CA SER A 11 -8.06 -5.23 16.63
C SER A 11 -7.71 -6.02 15.40
N GLN A 12 -8.15 -7.27 15.42
CA GLN A 12 -7.98 -8.24 14.37
C GLN A 12 -8.57 -7.64 13.11
N TRP A 13 -7.73 -7.43 12.10
CA TRP A 13 -8.17 -7.04 10.77
C TRP A 13 -9.39 -7.88 10.35
N THR A 14 -10.55 -7.23 10.21
CA THR A 14 -11.82 -7.87 9.81
C THR A 14 -12.14 -7.68 8.32
N GLY A 15 -11.26 -7.00 7.58
CA GLY A 15 -11.40 -6.76 6.15
C GLY A 15 -10.92 -7.93 5.29
N PRO A 16 -11.07 -7.82 3.95
CA PRO A 16 -10.49 -8.78 3.00
C PRO A 16 -8.97 -8.87 3.15
N SER A 17 -8.36 -10.04 2.95
CA SER A 17 -6.90 -10.13 3.00
C SER A 17 -6.25 -9.29 1.90
N THR A 18 -5.01 -8.83 2.10
CA THR A 18 -4.25 -8.07 1.08
C THR A 18 -4.25 -8.76 -0.29
N GLY A 19 -4.02 -10.07 -0.31
CA GLY A 19 -4.07 -10.83 -1.55
C GLY A 19 -5.47 -10.90 -2.19
N HIS A 20 -6.55 -10.83 -1.39
CA HIS A 20 -7.89 -10.68 -1.93
C HIS A 20 -8.07 -9.29 -2.54
N MET A 21 -7.71 -8.22 -1.82
CA MET A 21 -7.84 -6.83 -2.30
C MET A 21 -7.10 -6.59 -3.61
N LEU A 22 -5.88 -7.14 -3.76
CA LEU A 22 -5.11 -7.07 -5.01
C LEU A 22 -5.81 -7.81 -6.17
N ARG A 23 -6.40 -8.99 -5.92
CA ARG A 23 -7.10 -9.76 -6.95
C ARG A 23 -8.45 -9.17 -7.33
N THR A 24 -9.11 -8.47 -6.40
CA THR A 24 -10.42 -7.85 -6.62
C THR A 24 -10.35 -6.39 -7.00
N HIS A 25 -9.14 -5.81 -7.10
CA HIS A 25 -8.93 -4.39 -7.39
C HIS A 25 -9.73 -3.47 -6.46
N THR A 26 -9.72 -3.81 -5.17
CA THR A 26 -10.39 -3.03 -4.12
C THR A 26 -9.41 -2.35 -3.17
N LEU A 27 -8.10 -2.48 -3.41
CA LEU A 27 -7.08 -1.96 -2.49
C LEU A 27 -7.18 -0.44 -2.35
N ALA A 28 -7.40 0.28 -3.46
CA ALA A 28 -7.59 1.73 -3.42
C ALA A 28 -8.81 2.13 -2.59
N ALA A 29 -9.97 1.53 -2.85
CA ALA A 29 -11.22 1.83 -2.16
C ALA A 29 -11.13 1.53 -0.65
N GLU A 30 -10.55 0.39 -0.28
CA GLU A 30 -10.37 -0.01 1.11
C GLU A 30 -9.37 0.89 1.85
N THR A 31 -8.33 1.39 1.14
CA THR A 31 -7.37 2.36 1.69
C THR A 31 -8.04 3.68 2.01
N ILE A 32 -8.83 4.22 1.07
CA ILE A 32 -9.57 5.48 1.25
C ILE A 32 -10.59 5.34 2.39
N ALA A 33 -11.35 4.25 2.41
CA ALA A 33 -12.39 4.02 3.40
C ALA A 33 -11.85 3.95 4.83
N ARG A 34 -10.61 3.49 5.02
CA ARG A 34 -10.00 3.25 6.35
C ARG A 34 -8.93 4.25 6.74
N ALA A 35 -8.63 5.25 5.91
CA ALA A 35 -7.56 6.20 6.18
C ALA A 35 -7.72 6.98 7.49
N TYR A 36 -8.96 7.11 7.97
CA TYR A 36 -9.32 7.81 9.20
C TYR A 36 -9.67 6.86 10.36
N ASP A 37 -9.63 5.55 10.13
CA ASP A 37 -9.92 4.57 11.16
C ASP A 37 -8.75 4.42 12.13
N SER A 38 -9.00 3.79 13.27
CA SER A 38 -7.95 3.49 14.25
C SER A 38 -6.93 2.46 13.74
N TRP A 39 -7.23 1.80 12.60
CA TRP A 39 -6.45 0.71 12.00
C TRP A 39 -6.46 0.80 10.45
N PRO A 40 -5.84 1.84 9.86
CA PRO A 40 -5.63 1.97 8.43
C PRO A 40 -4.76 0.83 7.90
N ILE A 41 -4.89 0.62 6.60
CA ILE A 41 -4.16 -0.43 5.87
C ILE A 41 -2.66 -0.10 5.79
N PHE A 42 -2.33 1.18 5.69
CA PHE A 42 -0.96 1.67 5.54
C PHE A 42 -0.60 2.58 6.71
N ASP A 43 0.64 2.44 7.19
CA ASP A 43 1.26 3.42 8.08
C ASP A 43 1.62 4.72 7.32
N ALA A 44 2.02 5.76 8.06
CA ALA A 44 2.38 7.04 7.48
C ALA A 44 3.49 6.95 6.41
N GLN A 45 4.50 6.09 6.61
CA GLN A 45 5.61 5.96 5.67
C GLN A 45 5.18 5.31 4.36
N ASN A 46 4.29 4.32 4.43
CA ASN A 46 3.72 3.66 3.27
C ASN A 46 2.72 4.56 2.55
N LEU A 47 1.96 5.41 3.27
CA LEU A 47 1.10 6.42 2.67
C LEU A 47 1.91 7.48 1.91
N ASP A 48 3.00 8.00 2.49
CA ASP A 48 3.92 8.92 1.80
C ASP A 48 4.47 8.30 0.52
N TYR A 49 4.86 7.04 0.62
CA TYR A 49 5.46 6.31 -0.48
C TYR A 49 4.43 6.03 -1.59
N LEU A 50 3.20 5.68 -1.22
CA LEU A 50 2.09 5.50 -2.15
C LEU A 50 1.72 6.83 -2.83
N GLU A 51 1.65 7.92 -2.07
CA GLU A 51 1.36 9.27 -2.58
C GLU A 51 2.38 9.70 -3.64
N ARG A 52 3.68 9.58 -3.33
CA ARG A 52 4.77 9.92 -4.26
C ARG A 52 4.68 9.16 -5.57
N TRP A 53 4.28 7.89 -5.51
CA TRP A 53 4.11 7.07 -6.70
C TRP A 53 2.85 7.43 -7.49
N VAL A 54 1.67 7.57 -6.86
CA VAL A 54 0.43 7.85 -7.62
C VAL A 54 0.42 9.25 -8.24
N ARG A 55 1.19 10.20 -7.68
CA ARG A 55 1.38 11.54 -8.29
C ARG A 55 2.20 11.48 -9.58
N ASP A 56 3.15 10.55 -9.68
CA ASP A 56 3.98 10.32 -10.87
C ASP A 56 4.24 8.81 -11.07
N PRO A 57 3.34 8.09 -11.76
CA PRO A 57 3.50 6.65 -11.99
C PRO A 57 4.47 6.33 -13.15
N SER A 58 5.42 7.22 -13.47
CA SER A 58 6.42 6.99 -14.51
C SER A 58 7.39 5.86 -14.14
N SER A 59 7.95 5.21 -15.16
CA SER A 59 8.97 4.16 -14.97
C SER A 59 10.21 4.65 -14.22
N GLU A 60 10.60 5.92 -14.41
CA GLU A 60 11.75 6.54 -13.74
C GLU A 60 11.47 6.72 -12.24
N ASN A 61 10.32 7.31 -11.87
CA ASN A 61 9.95 7.48 -10.48
C ASN A 61 9.72 6.13 -9.79
N ARG A 62 9.11 5.16 -10.49
CA ARG A 62 8.96 3.78 -10.02
C ARG A 62 10.31 3.18 -9.61
N GLN A 63 11.32 3.28 -10.48
CA GLN A 63 12.65 2.74 -10.19
C GLN A 63 13.31 3.46 -9.01
N LEU A 64 13.27 4.79 -8.98
CA LEU A 64 13.82 5.59 -7.88
C LEU A 64 13.20 5.21 -6.54
N LEU A 65 11.88 5.08 -6.48
CA LEU A 65 11.15 4.73 -5.27
C LEU A 65 11.53 3.33 -4.77
N LEU A 66 11.59 2.34 -5.67
CA LEU A 66 11.97 0.97 -5.32
C LEU A 66 13.42 0.91 -4.79
N GLU A 67 14.34 1.63 -5.42
CA GLU A 67 15.74 1.73 -4.97
C GLU A 67 15.86 2.40 -3.58
N GLU A 68 15.11 3.47 -3.30
CA GLU A 68 15.07 4.12 -1.98
C GLU A 68 14.69 3.16 -0.85
N LYS A 69 13.82 2.18 -1.14
CA LYS A 69 13.38 1.16 -0.18
C LYS A 69 14.26 -0.10 -0.19
N GLY A 70 15.29 -0.15 -1.04
CA GLY A 70 16.10 -1.35 -1.23
C GLY A 70 15.29 -2.53 -1.80
N ILE A 71 14.22 -2.24 -2.53
CA ILE A 71 13.38 -3.23 -3.21
C ILE A 71 13.94 -3.41 -4.60
N VAL A 72 14.95 -4.27 -4.70
CA VAL A 72 15.59 -4.61 -5.97
C VAL A 72 15.38 -6.09 -6.21
N ASP A 73 14.60 -6.42 -7.25
CA ASP A 73 14.42 -7.79 -7.66
C ASP A 73 15.72 -8.35 -8.27
N GLU A 74 16.04 -9.60 -7.97
CA GLU A 74 17.15 -10.29 -8.61
C GLU A 74 16.90 -10.45 -10.12
N ALA A 75 17.98 -10.55 -10.90
CA ALA A 75 17.88 -10.75 -12.34
C ALA A 75 17.07 -12.01 -12.69
N GLY A 76 15.94 -11.84 -13.37
CA GLY A 76 15.04 -12.93 -13.76
C GLY A 76 13.99 -13.30 -12.71
N ALA A 77 13.98 -12.65 -11.54
CA ALA A 77 12.89 -12.76 -10.57
C ALA A 77 11.60 -12.09 -11.09
N LYS A 78 10.46 -12.48 -10.52
CA LYS A 78 9.19 -11.83 -10.84
C LYS A 78 9.18 -10.40 -10.25
N PRO A 79 8.62 -9.40 -10.95
CA PRO A 79 8.48 -8.05 -10.41
C PRO A 79 7.77 -8.04 -9.05
N GLY A 80 8.43 -7.43 -8.06
CA GLY A 80 7.96 -7.32 -6.68
C GLY A 80 8.23 -8.54 -5.79
N SER A 81 9.13 -9.45 -6.20
CA SER A 81 9.56 -10.57 -5.34
C SER A 81 10.27 -10.06 -4.08
N ALA A 82 11.18 -9.10 -4.24
CA ALA A 82 11.85 -8.46 -3.09
C ALA A 82 10.85 -7.74 -2.18
N ALA A 83 9.81 -7.11 -2.75
CA ALA A 83 8.77 -6.45 -1.98
C ALA A 83 7.93 -7.45 -1.16
N LEU A 84 7.62 -8.62 -1.73
CA LEU A 84 6.92 -9.69 -1.02
C LEU A 84 7.74 -10.24 0.15
N GLU A 85 9.04 -10.47 -0.05
CA GLU A 85 9.95 -10.95 1.00
C GLU A 85 10.08 -9.96 2.15
N GLN A 86 10.09 -8.67 1.83
CA GLN A 86 10.13 -7.59 2.81
C GLN A 86 8.76 -7.26 3.43
N GLY A 87 7.67 -7.87 2.95
CA GLY A 87 6.31 -7.57 3.41
C GLY A 87 5.85 -6.15 3.05
N ASN A 88 6.40 -5.54 2.00
CA ASN A 88 6.09 -4.18 1.58
C ASN A 88 5.02 -4.17 0.48
N LEU A 89 3.76 -3.93 0.86
CA LEU A 89 2.64 -3.92 -0.07
C LEU A 89 2.71 -2.77 -1.09
N VAL A 90 3.12 -1.57 -0.69
CA VAL A 90 3.24 -0.44 -1.62
C VAL A 90 4.36 -0.70 -2.63
N GLY A 91 5.49 -1.23 -2.17
CA GLY A 91 6.59 -1.68 -3.03
C GLY A 91 6.15 -2.74 -4.03
N LEU A 92 5.27 -3.66 -3.62
CA LEU A 92 4.68 -4.66 -4.52
C LEU A 92 3.81 -4.01 -5.60
N CYS A 93 2.96 -3.04 -5.21
CA CYS A 93 2.13 -2.29 -6.14
C CYS A 93 2.96 -1.55 -7.19
N ILE A 94 4.02 -0.88 -6.73
CA ILE A 94 4.94 -0.11 -7.58
C ILE A 94 5.71 -1.05 -8.52
N ALA A 95 6.30 -2.14 -8.01
CA ALA A 95 7.10 -3.06 -8.80
C ALA A 95 6.31 -3.77 -9.91
N ARG A 96 5.02 -4.07 -9.67
CA ARG A 96 4.14 -4.74 -10.64
C ARG A 96 3.46 -3.81 -11.63
N HIS A 97 3.60 -2.50 -11.48
CA HIS A 97 3.00 -1.54 -12.41
C HIS A 97 3.56 -1.71 -13.83
N GLY A 98 2.69 -1.81 -14.84
CA GLY A 98 3.06 -2.05 -16.22
C GLY A 98 3.45 -3.49 -16.55
N SER A 99 3.22 -4.45 -15.64
CA SER A 99 3.35 -5.88 -15.90
C SER A 99 2.00 -6.53 -16.21
N ASP A 100 1.97 -7.76 -16.73
CA ASP A 100 0.70 -8.48 -16.95
C ASP A 100 -0.05 -8.84 -15.64
N ASP A 101 0.56 -8.65 -14.47
CA ASP A 101 -0.01 -8.93 -13.13
C ASP A 101 -0.06 -7.64 -12.28
N GLU A 102 -0.63 -6.57 -12.85
CA GLU A 102 -0.72 -5.27 -12.18
C GLU A 102 -1.46 -5.38 -10.84
N ALA A 103 -0.80 -4.92 -9.78
CA ALA A 103 -1.36 -4.93 -8.43
C ALA A 103 -2.36 -3.78 -8.18
N LEU A 104 -2.24 -2.68 -8.92
CA LEU A 104 -3.19 -1.58 -8.95
C LEU A 104 -3.48 -1.24 -10.41
N THR A 105 -4.76 -1.14 -10.75
CA THR A 105 -5.19 -0.69 -12.08
C THR A 105 -4.95 0.81 -12.25
N GLY A 106 -4.93 1.29 -13.50
CA GLY A 106 -4.90 2.73 -13.79
C GLY A 106 -6.05 3.52 -13.15
N GLU A 107 -7.24 2.92 -13.02
CA GLU A 107 -8.40 3.52 -12.34
C GLU A 107 -8.17 3.64 -10.83
N GLU A 108 -7.60 2.61 -10.19
CA GLU A 108 -7.22 2.65 -8.78
C GLU A 108 -6.16 3.72 -8.52
N ILE A 109 -5.15 3.83 -9.38
CA ILE A 109 -4.11 4.86 -9.30
C ILE A 109 -4.72 6.26 -9.41
N GLN A 110 -5.61 6.48 -10.39
CA GLN A 110 -6.27 7.76 -10.56
C GLN A 110 -7.17 8.11 -9.36
N THR A 111 -7.88 7.12 -8.83
CA THR A 111 -8.73 7.29 -7.63
C THR A 111 -7.90 7.68 -6.41
N LEU A 112 -6.79 6.97 -6.17
CA LEU A 112 -5.85 7.29 -5.09
C LEU A 112 -5.23 8.67 -5.28
N ARG A 113 -4.83 9.03 -6.50
CA ARG A 113 -4.27 10.33 -6.81
C ARG A 113 -5.26 11.45 -6.48
N THR A 114 -6.49 11.37 -6.97
CA THR A 114 -7.54 12.36 -6.66
C THR A 114 -7.75 12.47 -5.16
N TRP A 115 -7.81 11.32 -4.47
CA TRP A 115 -7.97 11.31 -3.02
C TRP A 115 -6.80 12.00 -2.29
N PHE A 116 -5.54 11.74 -2.65
CA PHE A 116 -4.39 12.45 -2.07
C PHE A 116 -4.37 13.94 -2.43
N GLU A 117 -4.86 14.34 -3.60
CA GLU A 117 -4.98 15.75 -3.99
C GLU A 117 -6.07 16.48 -3.19
N GLU A 118 -7.19 15.83 -2.88
CA GLU A 118 -8.31 16.42 -2.14
C GLU A 118 -8.14 16.35 -0.62
N GLU A 119 -7.65 15.24 -0.10
CA GLU A 119 -7.63 14.91 1.32
C GLU A 119 -6.21 14.83 1.89
N GLY A 120 -5.16 15.06 1.10
CA GLY A 120 -3.74 14.92 1.50
C GLY A 120 -3.38 15.54 2.85
N ASP A 121 -3.85 16.76 3.12
CA ASP A 121 -3.61 17.50 4.37
C ASP A 121 -4.40 16.95 5.57
N ARG A 122 -5.48 16.22 5.29
CA ARG A 122 -6.39 15.65 6.30
C ARG A 122 -6.01 14.22 6.65
N ILE A 123 -5.33 13.50 5.77
CA ILE A 123 -4.89 12.11 5.99
C ILE A 123 -3.95 12.06 7.22
N PRO A 124 -4.34 11.33 8.28
CA PRO A 124 -3.52 11.20 9.47
C PRO A 124 -2.17 10.55 9.15
N ARG A 125 -1.08 11.17 9.61
CA ARG A 125 0.31 10.66 9.49
C ARG A 125 0.84 10.34 10.88
N TRP A 126 0.38 9.24 11.47
CA TRP A 126 0.79 8.79 12.80
C TRP A 126 1.76 7.60 12.75
#